data_AF-A0A7X6QDI3-F1
#
_entry.id   AF-A0A7X6QDI3-F1
#
_cell.length_a   1.000
_cell.length_b   1.000
_cell.length_c   1.000
_cell.angle_alpha   90.00
_cell.angle_beta   90.00
_cell.angle_gamma   90.00
#
_symmetry.space_group_name_H-M   'P 1'
#
loop_
_entity.id
_entity.type
_entity.pdbx_description
1 polymer ?
#
loop_
_entity_poly.entity_id
_entity_poly.type
_entity_poly.pdbx_seq_one_letter_code
_entity_poly.pdbx_strand_id
1 'polypeptide(L)'
;MDKKKLPADPVKEKIYQNLLKEVTGLYTMPMGAFNIRSDGQGIDRHTTANIDIVTKTDQPGIDIMVKPGTKNESVHIPVLIGRTGLH
;
A
#
# COMPACT_ATOMS: atom_id res chain seq x y z
N MET A 1 2.50 -16.85 -22.98
CA MET A 1 1.30 -17.39 -22.35
C MET A 1 0.77 -16.34 -21.40
N ASP A 2 -0.35 -15.77 -21.78
CA ASP A 2 -0.97 -14.59 -21.21
C ASP A 2 -1.24 -14.77 -19.72
N LYS A 3 -0.61 -13.92 -18.89
CA LYS A 3 -1.08 -13.71 -17.52
C LYS A 3 -2.44 -13.03 -17.64
N LYS A 4 -3.51 -13.82 -17.79
CA LYS A 4 -4.89 -13.37 -17.64
C LYS A 4 -4.97 -12.70 -16.26
N LYS A 5 -4.94 -11.37 -16.26
CA LYS A 5 -5.38 -10.56 -15.13
C LYS A 5 -6.77 -11.09 -14.81
N LEU A 6 -6.93 -11.77 -13.67
CA LEU A 6 -8.24 -12.22 -13.20
C LEU A 6 -9.23 -11.06 -13.39
N PRO A 7 -10.44 -11.31 -13.90
CA PRO A 7 -11.41 -10.25 -14.12
C PRO A 7 -11.56 -9.47 -12.80
N ALA A 8 -11.46 -8.15 -12.88
CA ALA A 8 -11.64 -7.29 -11.72
C ALA A 8 -13.04 -7.61 -11.14
N ASP A 9 -13.08 -8.17 -9.94
CA ASP A 9 -14.33 -8.39 -9.23
C ASP A 9 -14.85 -7.00 -8.82
N PRO A 10 -15.93 -6.51 -9.46
CA PRO A 10 -16.40 -5.14 -9.25
C PRO A 10 -16.93 -4.92 -7.82
N VAL A 11 -17.29 -6.01 -7.12
CA VAL A 11 -17.70 -5.96 -5.71
C VAL A 11 -16.47 -5.84 -4.83
N LYS A 12 -15.41 -6.63 -5.10
CA LYS A 12 -14.14 -6.54 -4.38
C LYS A 12 -13.52 -5.14 -4.52
N GLU A 13 -13.45 -4.60 -5.72
CA GLU A 13 -12.90 -3.25 -5.97
C GLU A 13 -13.64 -2.17 -5.15
N LYS A 14 -14.97 -2.24 -5.13
CA LYS A 14 -15.79 -1.26 -4.40
C LYS A 14 -15.67 -1.41 -2.87
N ILE A 15 -15.59 -2.64 -2.36
CA ILE A 15 -15.30 -2.91 -0.96
C ILE A 15 -13.92 -2.37 -0.59
N TYR A 16 -12.92 -2.54 -1.46
CA TYR A 16 -11.56 -2.05 -1.25
C TYR A 16 -11.50 -0.53 -1.22
N GLN A 17 -12.15 0.15 -2.17
CA GLN A 17 -12.23 1.61 -2.18
C GLN A 17 -12.94 2.15 -0.94
N ASN A 18 -14.01 1.48 -0.49
CA ASN A 18 -14.72 1.86 0.73
C ASN A 18 -13.88 1.61 1.98
N LEU A 19 -13.22 0.45 2.11
CA LEU A 19 -12.33 0.14 3.23
C LEU A 19 -11.12 1.06 3.27
N LEU A 20 -10.54 1.38 2.11
CA LEU A 20 -9.51 2.39 2.00
C LEU A 20 -10.03 3.72 2.54
N LYS A 21 -11.20 4.18 2.08
CA LYS A 21 -11.82 5.42 2.55
C LYS A 21 -12.10 5.44 4.06
N GLU A 22 -12.57 4.32 4.63
CA GLU A 22 -12.89 4.18 6.07
C GLU A 22 -11.61 4.10 6.93
N VAL A 23 -10.62 3.31 6.52
CA VAL A 23 -9.32 3.23 7.20
C VAL A 23 -8.54 4.54 7.06
N THR A 24 -8.68 5.22 5.92
CA THR A 24 -8.20 6.59 5.70
C THR A 24 -9.22 7.63 6.16
N GLY A 25 -10.09 7.33 7.15
CA GLY A 25 -11.15 8.20 7.69
C GLY A 25 -10.70 9.57 8.23
N LEU A 26 -9.46 9.99 7.95
CA LEU A 26 -8.97 11.34 8.04
C LEU A 26 -9.01 11.96 6.63
N TYR A 27 -9.92 12.90 6.43
CA TYR A 27 -9.89 13.80 5.28
C TYR A 27 -8.47 14.33 5.07
N THR A 28 -8.00 14.29 3.80
CA THR A 28 -6.64 14.52 3.27
C THR A 28 -5.85 13.21 3.10
N MET A 29 -5.44 12.89 1.86
CA MET A 29 -4.42 11.87 1.60
C MET A 29 -3.31 11.99 2.64
N PRO A 30 -2.72 10.89 3.15
CA PRO A 30 -1.68 11.00 4.15
C PRO A 30 -0.63 11.97 3.65
N MET A 31 -0.43 13.09 4.35
CA MET A 31 0.71 13.97 4.11
C MET A 31 1.96 13.12 4.38
N GLY A 32 2.52 12.49 3.35
CA GLY A 32 3.53 11.47 3.53
C GLY A 32 3.54 10.37 2.49
N ALA A 33 4.43 9.40 2.68
CA ALA A 33 4.58 8.25 1.81
C ALA A 33 3.58 7.14 2.19
N PHE A 34 3.23 6.28 1.23
CA PHE A 34 2.39 5.13 1.52
C PHE A 34 2.67 3.91 0.63
N ASN A 35 2.31 2.73 1.13
CA ASN A 35 2.26 1.49 0.35
C ASN A 35 0.97 0.74 0.67
N ILE A 36 0.03 0.72 -0.26
CA ILE A 36 -1.22 -0.03 -0.09
C ILE A 36 -0.97 -1.48 -0.45
N ARG A 37 -1.36 -2.40 0.44
CA ARG A 37 -1.18 -3.84 0.25
C ARG A 37 -2.50 -4.58 0.29
N SER A 38 -2.64 -5.59 -0.57
CA SER A 38 -3.75 -6.53 -0.61
C SER A 38 -3.23 -7.95 -0.59
N ASP A 39 -3.71 -8.78 0.33
CA ASP A 39 -3.37 -10.21 0.40
C ASP A 39 -1.84 -10.46 0.27
N GLY A 40 -1.05 -9.64 0.97
CA GLY A 40 0.42 -9.70 0.96
C GLY A 40 1.11 -9.01 -0.24
N GLN A 41 0.36 -8.57 -1.26
CA GLN A 41 0.89 -7.93 -2.48
C GLN A 41 0.75 -6.41 -2.43
N GLY A 42 1.76 -5.66 -2.89
CA GLY A 42 1.66 -4.21 -3.05
C GLY A 42 0.77 -3.87 -4.25
N ILE A 43 -0.26 -3.05 -4.05
CA ILE A 43 -1.19 -2.64 -5.11
C ILE A 43 -1.05 -1.16 -5.48
N ASP A 44 -0.56 -0.32 -4.57
CA ASP A 44 -0.26 1.09 -4.85
C ASP A 44 0.88 1.59 -3.95
N ARG A 45 1.60 2.61 -4.42
CA ARG A 45 2.75 3.19 -3.71
C ARG A 45 2.91 4.66 -4.06
N HIS A 46 3.18 5.45 -3.02
CA HIS A 46 3.59 6.85 -3.14
C HIS A 46 4.81 7.13 -2.27
N THR A 47 5.77 7.87 -2.82
CA THR A 47 6.97 8.35 -2.14
C THR A 47 6.93 9.87 -2.04
N THR A 48 7.68 10.45 -1.10
CA THR A 48 7.81 11.91 -0.98
C THR A 48 9.23 12.33 -1.35
N ALA A 49 9.50 13.63 -1.31
CA ALA A 49 10.87 14.14 -1.45
C ALA A 49 11.82 13.60 -0.38
N ASN A 50 11.32 13.16 0.78
CA ASN A 50 12.13 12.74 1.93
C ASN A 50 11.95 11.28 2.34
N ILE A 51 10.95 10.60 1.80
CA ILE A 51 10.66 9.20 2.14
C ILE A 51 10.54 8.38 0.86
N ASP A 52 11.42 7.41 0.72
CA ASP A 52 11.42 6.46 -0.38
C ASP A 52 10.93 5.07 0.08
N ILE A 53 10.25 4.36 -0.81
CA ILE A 53 9.71 3.01 -0.57
C ILE A 53 10.13 2.12 -1.73
N VAL A 54 11.06 1.21 -1.48
CA VAL A 54 11.65 0.35 -2.52
C VAL A 54 11.29 -1.11 -2.26
N THR A 55 10.99 -1.86 -3.32
CA THR A 55 10.77 -3.30 -3.19
C THR A 55 12.12 -3.97 -3.01
N LYS A 56 12.25 -4.81 -1.97
CA LYS A 56 13.47 -5.57 -1.73
C LYS A 56 13.76 -6.53 -2.88
N THR A 57 15.04 -6.70 -3.20
CA THR A 57 15.50 -7.60 -4.26
C THR A 57 16.06 -8.92 -3.72
N ASP A 58 16.41 -8.94 -2.44
CA ASP A 58 17.08 -10.03 -1.73
C ASP A 58 16.10 -10.89 -0.92
N GLN A 59 15.11 -10.26 -0.28
CA GLN A 59 14.10 -10.93 0.54
C GLN A 59 12.70 -10.36 0.29
N PRO A 60 11.62 -11.08 0.63
CA PRO A 60 10.27 -10.52 0.55
C PRO A 60 10.12 -9.27 1.41
N GLY A 61 9.48 -8.23 0.87
CA GLY A 61 9.14 -7.02 1.60
C GLY A 61 9.52 -5.74 0.87
N ILE A 62 9.61 -4.65 1.64
CA ILE A 62 9.96 -3.31 1.18
C ILE A 62 10.98 -2.71 2.14
N ASP A 63 11.82 -1.83 1.61
CA ASP A 63 12.63 -0.90 2.40
C ASP A 63 11.96 0.47 2.39
N ILE A 64 11.93 1.10 3.56
CA ILE A 64 11.40 2.45 3.76
C ILE A 64 12.58 3.31 4.23
N MET A 65 13.03 4.22 3.37
CA MET A 65 14.18 5.08 3.63
C MET A 65 13.69 6.49 3.94
N VAL A 66 13.86 6.92 5.19
CA VAL A 66 13.53 8.28 5.64
C VAL A 66 14.81 9.10 5.70
N LYS A 67 14.88 10.22 4.95
CA LYS A 67 16.06 11.09 4.96
C LYS A 67 16.32 11.65 6.38
N PRO A 68 17.59 11.82 6.78
CA PRO A 68 17.93 12.45 8.05
C PRO A 68 17.30 13.84 8.16
N GLY A 69 16.72 14.15 9.33
CA GLY A 69 16.10 15.46 9.59
C GLY A 69 14.67 15.61 9.10
N THR A 70 14.06 14.56 8.51
CA THR A 70 12.62 14.56 8.19
C THR A 70 11.78 14.76 9.46
N LYS A 71 10.89 15.75 9.45
CA LYS A 71 9.99 16.08 10.57
C LYS A 71 8.57 16.26 10.05
N ASN A 72 7.59 15.81 10.81
CA ASN A 72 6.16 15.95 10.50
C ASN A 72 5.71 15.31 9.16
N GLU A 73 6.44 14.32 8.65
CA GLU A 73 5.97 13.46 7.57
C GLU A 73 5.55 12.09 8.11
N SER A 74 4.63 11.45 7.41
CA SER A 74 4.07 10.15 7.80
C SER A 74 4.37 9.07 6.78
N VAL A 75 4.38 7.81 7.23
CA VAL A 75 4.39 6.65 6.33
C VAL A 75 3.23 5.73 6.69
N HIS A 76 2.39 5.42 5.71
CA HIS A 76 1.21 4.57 5.92
C HIS A 76 1.30 3.28 5.09
N ILE A 77 1.14 2.12 5.74
CA ILE A 77 1.15 0.81 5.08
C ILE A 77 -0.20 0.11 5.32
N PRO A 78 -1.30 0.59 4.73
CA PRO A 78 -2.60 -0.05 4.92
C PRO A 78 -2.61 -1.41 4.23
N VAL A 79 -3.09 -2.42 4.96
CA VAL A 79 -3.20 -3.80 4.47
C VAL A 79 -4.66 -4.23 4.44
N LEU A 80 -5.10 -4.69 3.28
CA LEU A 80 -6.39 -5.33 3.07
C LEU A 80 -6.19 -6.85 2.97
N ILE A 81 -6.91 -7.60 3.79
CA ILE A 81 -6.87 -9.06 3.81
C ILE A 81 -8.25 -9.58 3.45
N GLY A 82 -8.36 -10.25 2.31
CA GLY A 82 -9.59 -10.88 1.84
C GLY A 82 -9.50 -12.41 1.79
N ARG A 83 -8.33 -12.99 2.14
CA ARG A 83 -8.07 -14.43 2.08
C ARG A 83 -7.42 -14.91 3.36
N THR A 84 -7.77 -16.12 3.77
CA THR A 84 -7.13 -16.82 4.89
C THR A 84 -5.84 -17.53 4.44
N GLY A 85 -4.93 -17.82 5.37
CA GLY A 85 -3.73 -18.64 5.09
C GLY A 85 -2.58 -17.87 4.43
N LEU A 86 -2.44 -16.58 4.71
CA LEU A 86 -1.26 -15.80 4.32
C LEU A 86 -0.10 -16.15 5.26
N HIS A 87 1.07 -16.45 4.67
CA HIS A 87 2.32 -16.79 5.35
C HIS A 87 3.46 -15.93 4.81
#